data_AF-A0A0E0M2F7-F1
#
_entry.id   AF-A0A0E0M2F7-F1
#
_cell.length_a   1.000
_cell.length_b   1.000
_cell.length_c   1.000
_cell.angle_alpha   90.00
_cell.angle_beta   90.00
_cell.angle_gamma   90.00
#
_symmetry.space_group_name_H-M   'P 1'
#
loop_
_entity.id
_entity.type
_entity.pdbx_description
1 polymer ?
#
loop_
_entity_poly.entity_id
_entity_poly.type
_entity_poly.pdbx_seq_one_letter_code
_entity_poly.pdbx_strand_id
1 'polypeptide(L)'
;MDIEISALMKLFRKITENDRTPYSKERADDSSLECVPVQLDDMVGDIDMEKMELEMSAYATALAAAKDNPTDEFLKAVTEARLRLQAFVL
;
A
#
# COMPACT_ATOMS: atom_id res chain seq x y z
N MET A 1 -31.29 2.67 17.91
CA MET A 1 -30.19 1.83 18.43
C MET A 1 -30.18 0.44 17.81
N ASP A 2 -31.17 -0.45 17.98
CA ASP A 2 -31.10 -1.83 17.42
C ASP A 2 -31.11 -1.91 15.88
N ILE A 3 -31.76 -0.95 15.22
CA ILE A 3 -31.79 -0.85 13.74
C ILE A 3 -30.41 -0.46 13.20
N GLU A 4 -29.71 0.44 13.90
CA GLU A 4 -28.37 0.91 13.51
C GLU A 4 -27.34 -0.19 13.71
N ILE A 5 -27.43 -0.94 14.80
CA ILE A 5 -26.60 -2.12 15.06
C ILE A 5 -26.85 -3.20 13.98
N SER A 6 -28.12 -3.41 13.59
CA SER A 6 -28.47 -4.37 12.54
C SER A 6 -27.95 -3.95 11.16
N ALA A 7 -27.98 -2.66 10.85
CA ALA A 7 -27.41 -2.11 9.61
C ALA A 7 -25.88 -2.28 9.58
N LEU A 8 -25.21 -2.00 10.70
CA LEU A 8 -23.77 -2.18 10.86
C LEU A 8 -23.34 -3.64 10.69
N MET A 9 -24.07 -4.58 11.30
CA MET A 9 -23.78 -6.02 11.19
C MET A 9 -24.01 -6.55 9.77
N LYS A 10 -25.00 -6.00 9.03
CA LYS A 10 -25.21 -6.33 7.61
C LYS A 10 -24.05 -5.82 6.73
N LEU A 11 -23.53 -4.63 7.02
CA LEU A 11 -22.38 -4.08 6.31
C LEU A 11 -21.14 -4.97 6.49
N PHE A 12 -20.80 -5.33 7.73
CA PHE A 12 -19.65 -6.19 8.01
C PHE A 12 -19.77 -7.56 7.33
N ARG A 13 -20.95 -8.19 7.39
CA ARG A 13 -21.19 -9.48 6.71
C ARG A 13 -20.93 -9.39 5.21
N LYS A 14 -21.42 -8.32 4.56
CA LYS A 14 -21.27 -8.13 3.12
C LYS A 14 -19.81 -7.90 2.70
N ILE A 15 -19.01 -7.24 3.54
CA ILE A 15 -17.58 -7.06 3.31
C ILE A 15 -16.84 -8.41 3.41
N THR A 16 -17.10 -9.18 4.48
CA THR A 16 -16.45 -10.49 4.70
C THR A 16 -16.81 -11.53 3.64
N GLU A 17 -18.00 -11.43 3.05
CA GLU A 17 -18.47 -12.34 1.99
C GLU A 17 -17.78 -12.04 0.64
N ASN A 18 -17.46 -10.77 0.37
CA ASN A 18 -16.74 -10.35 -0.84
C ASN A 18 -15.25 -10.73 -0.80
N ASP A 19 -14.66 -10.78 0.40
CA ASP A 19 -13.25 -11.13 0.63
C ASP A 19 -12.98 -12.65 0.52
N ARG A 20 -14.03 -13.47 0.40
CA ARG A 20 -13.96 -14.93 0.30
C ARG A 20 -14.03 -15.47 -1.12
N THR A 21 -13.71 -14.66 -2.13
CA THR A 21 -13.49 -15.23 -3.47
C THR A 21 -12.31 -16.20 -3.41
N PRO A 22 -12.50 -17.49 -3.72
CA PRO A 22 -11.39 -18.42 -3.69
C PRO A 22 -10.43 -18.02 -4.81
N TYR A 23 -9.15 -17.96 -4.43
CA TYR A 23 -7.99 -17.95 -5.32
C TYR A 23 -8.24 -18.82 -6.55
N SER A 24 -8.73 -18.23 -7.64
CA SER A 24 -8.85 -18.90 -8.94
C SER A 24 -7.50 -18.77 -9.62
N LYS A 25 -6.63 -19.75 -9.34
CA LYS A 25 -5.40 -19.97 -10.07
C LYS A 25 -5.76 -20.67 -11.38
N GLU A 26 -6.18 -19.90 -12.38
CA GLU A 26 -6.22 -20.39 -13.76
C GLU A 26 -5.65 -19.34 -14.71
N ARG A 27 -4.94 -19.85 -15.71
CA ARG A 27 -3.87 -19.21 -16.45
C ARG A 27 -4.34 -18.06 -17.35
N ALA A 28 -3.36 -17.20 -17.63
CA ALA A 28 -3.14 -16.49 -18.88
C ALA A 28 -4.30 -15.58 -19.31
N ASP A 29 -4.19 -14.31 -18.94
CA ASP A 29 -3.78 -13.32 -19.94
C ASP A 29 -3.21 -12.09 -19.25
N ASP A 30 -2.06 -11.68 -19.78
CA ASP A 30 -1.30 -10.52 -19.42
C ASP A 30 -2.08 -9.25 -19.82
N SER A 31 -1.91 -8.17 -19.04
CA SER A 31 -2.33 -6.80 -19.40
C SER A 31 -3.82 -6.40 -19.26
N SER A 32 -4.26 -6.14 -18.02
CA SER A 32 -5.15 -5.00 -17.74
C SER A 32 -5.01 -4.50 -16.29
N LEU A 33 -3.78 -4.34 -15.81
CA LEU A 33 -3.52 -3.34 -14.78
C LEU A 33 -3.40 -1.99 -15.49
N GLU A 34 -4.52 -1.48 -15.99
CA GLU A 34 -4.61 -0.07 -16.35
C GLU A 34 -4.56 0.70 -15.04
N CYS A 35 -3.34 0.99 -14.59
CA CYS A 35 -3.06 2.02 -13.62
C CYS A 35 -3.64 3.30 -14.22
N VAL A 36 -4.86 3.65 -13.82
CA VAL A 36 -5.48 4.92 -14.21
C VAL A 36 -4.47 5.99 -13.80
N PRO A 37 -3.88 6.75 -14.73
CA PRO A 37 -2.95 7.78 -14.37
C PRO A 37 -3.77 8.79 -13.59
N VAL A 38 -3.56 8.81 -12.27
CA VAL A 38 -4.02 9.90 -11.43
C VAL A 38 -3.39 11.12 -12.07
N GLN A 39 -4.21 11.96 -12.69
CA GLN A 39 -3.79 13.29 -13.11
C GLN A 39 -3.44 14.01 -11.83
N LEU A 40 -2.17 13.88 -11.42
CA LEU A 40 -1.55 14.77 -10.46
C LEU A 40 -1.59 16.11 -11.17
N ASP A 41 -2.61 16.89 -10.81
CA ASP A 41 -2.69 18.30 -11.14
C ASP A 41 -1.30 18.89 -10.89
N ASP A 42 -0.74 19.54 -11.91
CA ASP A 42 0.63 20.08 -12.02
C ASP A 42 0.91 21.22 -11.03
N MET A 43 0.19 21.18 -9.91
CA MET A 43 0.12 22.14 -8.82
C MET A 43 0.54 21.49 -7.50
N VAL A 44 1.36 20.44 -7.54
CA VAL A 44 2.11 19.98 -6.37
C VAL A 44 3.48 20.64 -6.44
N GLY A 45 3.57 21.83 -5.85
CA GLY A 45 4.78 22.64 -5.88
C GLY A 45 6.01 21.86 -5.42
N ASP A 46 7.04 21.85 -6.27
CA ASP A 46 8.44 21.51 -5.99
C ASP A 46 8.68 20.34 -5.00
N ILE A 47 7.82 19.31 -5.04
CA ILE A 47 8.18 18.03 -4.42
C ILE A 47 9.25 17.46 -5.33
N ASP A 48 10.45 17.31 -4.78
CA ASP A 48 11.57 16.63 -5.40
C ASP A 48 11.18 15.15 -5.65
N MET A 49 10.53 14.95 -6.80
CA MET A 49 9.96 13.68 -7.24
C MET A 49 11.05 12.61 -7.34
N GLU A 50 12.25 13.01 -7.80
CA GLU A 50 13.43 12.15 -7.87
C GLU A 50 13.83 11.66 -6.47
N LYS A 51 13.87 12.57 -5.49
CA LYS A 51 14.18 12.21 -4.10
C LYS A 51 13.09 11.33 -3.47
N MET A 52 11.82 11.56 -3.79
CA MET A 52 10.72 10.70 -3.33
C MET A 52 10.85 9.27 -3.89
N GLU A 53 11.12 9.13 -5.19
CA GLU A 53 11.33 7.82 -5.83
C GLU A 53 12.54 7.08 -5.26
N LEU A 54 13.62 7.80 -4.95
CA LEU A 54 14.81 7.24 -4.33
C LEU A 54 14.52 6.69 -2.93
N GLU A 55 13.80 7.45 -2.09
CA GLU A 55 13.40 7.00 -0.76
C GLU A 55 12.40 5.83 -0.82
N MET A 56 11.51 5.80 -1.83
CA MET A 56 10.60 4.68 -2.07
C MET A 56 11.36 3.39 -2.40
N SER A 57 12.38 3.52 -3.26
CA SER A 57 13.26 2.40 -3.62
C SER A 57 14.04 1.89 -2.40
N ALA A 58 14.59 2.79 -1.58
CA ALA A 58 15.30 2.44 -0.36
C ALA A 58 14.40 1.71 0.65
N TYR A 59 13.15 2.16 0.82
CA TYR A 59 12.17 1.48 1.65
C TYR A 59 11.85 0.07 1.13
N ALA A 60 11.64 -0.09 -0.18
CA ALA A 60 11.37 -1.39 -0.78
C ALA A 60 12.53 -2.37 -0.59
N THR A 61 13.77 -1.92 -0.77
CA THR A 61 14.98 -2.73 -0.53
C THR A 61 15.11 -3.13 0.94
N ALA A 62 14.94 -2.18 1.87
CA ALA A 62 15.00 -2.47 3.30
C ALA A 62 13.90 -3.46 3.71
N LEU A 63 12.70 -3.33 3.15
CA LEU A 63 11.58 -4.22 3.43
C LEU A 63 11.82 -5.62 2.89
N ALA A 64 12.41 -5.76 1.70
CA ALA A 64 12.81 -7.06 1.17
C ALA A 64 13.86 -7.72 2.07
N ALA A 65 14.91 -6.98 2.46
CA ALA A 65 15.95 -7.49 3.36
C ALA A 65 15.39 -7.91 4.73
N ALA A 66 14.47 -7.14 5.32
CA ALA A 66 13.82 -7.47 6.58
C ALA A 66 12.89 -8.68 6.46
N LYS A 67 12.25 -8.88 5.30
CA LYS A 67 11.42 -10.06 5.02
C LYS A 67 12.27 -11.33 4.92
N ASP A 68 13.44 -11.22 4.29
CA ASP A 68 14.37 -12.33 4.13
C ASP A 68 15.11 -12.65 5.44
N ASN A 69 15.46 -11.62 6.22
CA ASN A 69 16.14 -11.73 7.51
C ASN A 69 15.68 -10.63 8.48
N PRO A 70 14.77 -10.91 9.43
CA PRO A 70 14.19 -9.90 10.32
C PRO A 70 15.10 -9.59 11.53
N THR A 71 16.29 -9.07 11.28
CA THR A 71 17.20 -8.56 12.31
C THR A 71 16.80 -7.14 12.73
N ASP A 72 17.10 -6.75 13.97
CA ASP A 72 16.89 -5.38 14.48
C ASP A 72 17.47 -4.30 13.56
N GLU A 73 18.62 -4.57 12.91
CA GLU A 73 19.23 -3.65 11.95
C GLU A 73 18.35 -3.42 10.71
N PHE A 74 17.77 -4.48 10.16
CA PHE A 74 16.89 -4.38 8.99
C PHE A 74 15.54 -3.77 9.35
N LEU A 75 14.98 -4.11 10.52
CA LEU A 75 13.76 -3.48 11.03
C LEU A 75 13.96 -1.98 11.30
N LYS A 76 15.12 -1.59 11.82
CA LYS A 76 15.51 -0.19 11.98
C LYS A 76 15.62 0.50 10.62
N ALA A 77 16.28 -0.10 9.64
CA ALA A 77 16.40 0.44 8.29
C ALA A 77 15.03 0.66 7.62
N VAL A 78 14.09 -0.29 7.75
CA VAL A 78 12.70 -0.14 7.27
C VAL A 78 12.01 1.04 7.94
N THR A 79 12.18 1.17 9.25
CA THR A 79 11.54 2.25 10.03
C THR A 79 12.10 3.62 9.64
N GLU A 80 13.42 3.73 9.46
CA GLU A 80 14.06 4.97 9.01
C GLU A 80 13.63 5.36 7.60
N ALA A 81 13.61 4.42 6.65
CA ALA A 81 13.14 4.68 5.29
C ALA A 81 11.65 5.09 5.28
N ARG A 82 10.82 4.47 6.12
CA ARG A 82 9.42 4.87 6.28
C ARG A 82 9.28 6.30 6.81
N LEU A 83 10.09 6.69 7.80
CA LEU A 83 10.07 8.05 8.36
C LEU A 83 10.46 9.10 7.31
N ARG A 84 11.44 8.81 6.45
CA ARG A 84 11.83 9.70 5.35
C ARG A 84 10.72 9.89 4.33
N LEU A 85 10.01 8.81 3.98
CA LEU A 85 8.84 8.90 3.10
C LEU A 85 7.69 9.69 3.72
N GLN A 86 7.44 9.54 5.02
CA GLN A 86 6.41 10.29 5.72
C GLN A 86 6.66 11.82 5.68
N ALA A 87 7.92 12.25 5.58
CA ALA A 87 8.27 13.67 5.49
C ALA A 87 7.83 14.33 4.17
N PHE A 88 7.47 13.56 3.13
CA PHE A 88 6.93 14.09 1.87
C PHE A 88 5.40 14.23 1.88
N VAL A 89 4.72 13.66 2.86
CA VAL A 89 3.24 13.61 2.95
C VAL A 89 2.70 14.61 3.98
N LEU A 90 3.56 15.19 4.81
CA LEU A 90 3.26 16.17 5.87
C LEU A 90 3.67 17.59 5.45
#